data_AF-A0A811T6W4-F1
#
_entry.id   AF-A0A811T6W4-F1
#
_cell.length_a   1.000
_cell.length_b   1.000
_cell.length_c   1.000
_cell.angle_alpha   90.00
_cell.angle_beta   90.00
_cell.angle_gamma   90.00
#
_symmetry.space_group_name_H-M   'P 1'
#
loop_
_entity.id
_entity.type
_entity.pdbx_description
1 polymer ?
#
loop_
_entity_poly.entity_id
_entity_poly.type
_entity_poly.pdbx_seq_one_letter_code
_entity_poly.pdbx_strand_id
1 'polypeptide(L)'
;MYHVKSMSRVVVKGEGKPGSSEVMVSDWFITREVKNKLAVESLTMELEKGEAEAIILALELNADLILIDESIARDIAKFQGLKVIGTVGILADAYEKGVINDLKKVLDDLRRKKVWISKKVCNRVLSGIKEK
;
A
#
# COMPACT_ATOMS: atom_id res chain seq x y z
N MET A 1 7.51 6.83 -8.52
CA MET A 1 7.72 7.14 -7.10
C MET A 1 6.43 6.76 -6.37
N TYR A 2 6.48 5.84 -5.39
CA TYR A 2 5.27 5.37 -4.70
C TYR A 2 4.79 6.45 -3.73
N HIS A 3 3.57 6.95 -3.90
CA HIS A 3 2.97 7.88 -2.95
C HIS A 3 2.29 7.06 -1.85
N VAL A 4 2.96 6.92 -0.71
CA VAL A 4 2.53 6.05 0.39
C VAL A 4 1.64 6.80 1.39
N LYS A 5 0.63 6.06 1.86
CA LYS A 5 -0.26 6.29 3.00
C LYS A 5 0.44 6.97 4.20
N SER A 6 -0.28 7.91 4.82
CA SER A 6 0.07 8.71 6.00
C SER A 6 1.08 8.05 6.97
N MET A 7 2.30 8.62 7.01
CA MET A 7 3.45 8.23 7.84
C MET A 7 3.08 8.03 9.33
N SER A 8 2.13 8.82 9.84
CA SER A 8 1.69 8.77 11.23
C SER A 8 1.06 7.44 11.63
N ARG A 9 0.45 6.68 10.71
CA ARG A 9 -0.08 5.34 11.02
C ARG A 9 1.03 4.28 11.18
N VAL A 10 2.12 4.39 10.42
CA VAL A 10 3.22 3.42 10.46
C VAL A 10 4.20 3.74 11.59
N VAL A 11 4.46 5.03 11.86
CA VAL A 11 5.46 5.46 12.84
C VAL A 11 4.85 5.70 14.22
N VAL A 12 3.65 6.29 14.33
CA VAL A 12 3.03 6.62 15.63
C VAL A 12 2.13 5.50 16.13
N LYS A 13 1.28 4.91 15.28
CA LYS A 13 0.46 3.73 15.65
C LYS A 13 1.18 2.39 15.50
N GLY A 14 2.32 2.37 14.81
CA GLY A 14 3.11 1.16 14.53
C GLY A 14 4.40 1.06 15.33
N GLU A 15 4.62 1.94 16.30
CA GLU A 15 5.81 1.92 17.16
C GLU A 15 6.05 0.51 17.74
N GLY A 16 7.29 0.03 17.64
CA GLY A 16 7.69 -1.30 18.10
C GLY A 16 7.33 -2.46 17.17
N LYS A 17 6.65 -2.21 16.03
CA LYS A 17 6.41 -3.24 15.00
C LYS A 17 7.56 -3.28 13.99
N PRO A 18 7.81 -4.44 13.34
CA PRO A 18 8.82 -4.55 12.29
C PRO A 18 8.64 -3.49 11.20
N GLY A 19 9.72 -2.81 10.81
CA GLY A 19 9.72 -1.76 9.78
C GLY A 19 9.48 -0.34 10.31
N SER A 20 9.09 -0.15 11.58
CA SER A 20 8.78 1.19 12.11
C SER A 20 10.00 2.09 12.22
N SER A 21 11.13 1.55 12.70
CA SER A 21 12.40 2.28 12.80
C SER A 21 12.97 2.63 11.43
N GLU A 22 12.91 1.70 10.47
CA GLU A 22 13.39 1.89 9.11
C GLU A 22 12.60 2.96 8.38
N VAL A 23 11.27 2.99 8.56
CA VAL A 23 10.42 4.05 8.00
C VAL A 23 10.73 5.40 8.65
N MET A 24 10.93 5.43 9.97
CA MET A 24 11.21 6.67 10.71
C MET A 24 12.47 7.39 10.23
N VAL A 25 13.53 6.65 9.91
CA VAL A 25 14.84 7.23 9.52
C VAL A 25 15.01 7.43 8.02
N SER A 26 13.96 7.22 7.22
CA SER A 26 14.09 7.21 5.77
C SER A 26 13.68 8.54 5.12
N ASP A 27 14.57 9.08 4.29
CA ASP A 27 14.42 10.41 3.70
C ASP A 27 13.47 10.48 2.48
N TRP A 28 13.01 9.33 2.00
CA TRP A 28 12.20 9.24 0.78
C TRP A 28 10.69 9.33 1.03
N PHE A 29 10.24 9.28 2.29
CA PHE A 29 8.85 9.56 2.63
C PHE A 29 8.63 11.05 2.82
N ILE A 30 7.64 11.59 2.12
CA ILE A 30 7.23 12.98 2.25
C ILE A 30 5.80 12.99 2.76
N THR A 31 5.58 13.59 3.93
CA THR A 31 4.24 13.79 4.49
C THR A 31 3.60 15.04 3.90
N ARG A 32 2.34 14.94 3.52
CA ARG A 32 1.53 16.09 3.07
C ARG A 32 0.16 16.05 3.73
N GLU A 33 -0.37 17.23 3.99
CA GLU A 33 -1.75 17.37 4.47
C GLU A 33 -2.73 17.45 3.30
N VAL A 34 -3.87 16.79 3.47
CA VAL A 34 -5.00 16.87 2.52
C VAL A 34 -5.63 18.25 2.60
N LYS A 35 -5.88 18.89 1.46
CA LYS A 35 -6.50 20.22 1.41
C LYS A 35 -8.04 20.13 1.46
N ASN A 36 -8.63 19.19 0.73
CA ASN A 36 -10.06 19.03 0.60
C ASN A 36 -10.66 18.19 1.75
N LYS A 37 -10.85 18.84 2.91
CA LYS A 37 -11.40 18.19 4.10
C LYS A 37 -12.84 17.71 3.92
N LEU A 38 -13.67 18.43 3.14
CA LEU A 38 -15.05 18.03 2.86
C LEU A 38 -15.13 16.72 2.06
N ALA A 39 -14.24 16.52 1.09
CA ALA A 39 -14.18 15.27 0.35
C ALA A 39 -13.72 14.10 1.23
N VAL A 40 -12.80 14.36 2.17
CA VAL A 40 -12.40 13.36 3.17
C VAL A 40 -13.61 12.98 4.03
N GLU A 41 -14.33 13.95 4.60
CA GLU A 41 -15.51 13.71 5.44
C GLU A 41 -16.59 12.91 4.69
N SER A 42 -16.80 13.22 3.41
CA SER A 42 -17.75 12.49 2.57
C SER A 42 -17.35 11.02 2.40
N LEU A 43 -16.06 10.73 2.18
CA LEU A 43 -15.56 9.35 2.09
C LEU A 43 -15.54 8.63 3.44
N THR A 44 -15.48 9.35 4.57
CA THR A 44 -15.50 8.72 5.90
C THR A 44 -16.82 8.05 6.28
N MET A 45 -17.88 8.22 5.48
CA MET A 45 -19.10 7.45 5.65
C MET A 45 -18.89 5.95 5.36
N GLU A 46 -17.95 5.62 4.46
CA GLU A 46 -17.67 4.25 4.00
C GLU A 46 -16.26 3.77 4.40
N LEU A 47 -15.34 4.70 4.67
CA LEU A 47 -13.92 4.41 4.91
C LEU A 47 -13.44 4.93 6.26
N GLU A 48 -12.40 4.28 6.81
CA GLU A 48 -11.65 4.90 7.89
C GLU A 48 -11.01 6.22 7.42
N LYS A 49 -10.95 7.21 8.31
CA LYS A 49 -10.38 8.54 8.03
C LYS A 49 -9.03 8.51 7.32
N GLY A 50 -8.10 7.66 7.76
CA GLY A 50 -6.77 7.58 7.15
C GLY A 50 -6.77 7.03 5.72
N GLU A 51 -7.80 6.27 5.32
CA GLU A 51 -7.95 5.75 3.96
C GLU A 51 -8.61 6.78 3.05
N ALA A 52 -9.65 7.45 3.55
CA ALA A 52 -10.23 8.60 2.89
C ALA A 52 -9.16 9.68 2.62
N GLU A 53 -8.37 10.04 3.62
CA GLU A 53 -7.27 11.01 3.48
C GLU A 53 -6.25 10.57 2.42
N ALA A 54 -5.87 9.29 2.41
CA ALA A 54 -4.90 8.78 1.44
C ALA A 54 -5.43 8.86 -0.01
N ILE A 55 -6.70 8.53 -0.23
CA ILE A 55 -7.34 8.59 -1.56
C ILE A 55 -7.45 10.04 -2.02
N ILE A 56 -7.98 10.94 -1.19
CA ILE A 56 -8.12 12.35 -1.56
C ILE A 56 -6.76 12.99 -1.80
N LEU A 57 -5.76 12.70 -0.97
CA LEU A 57 -4.41 13.19 -1.19
C LEU A 57 -3.84 12.71 -2.53
N ALA A 58 -4.01 11.44 -2.87
CA ALA A 58 -3.52 10.91 -4.14
C ALA A 58 -4.17 11.60 -5.35
N LEU A 59 -5.47 11.92 -5.26
CA LEU A 59 -6.17 12.70 -6.29
C LEU A 59 -5.63 14.13 -6.38
N GLU A 60 -5.48 14.82 -5.25
CA GLU A 60 -4.92 16.19 -5.20
C GLU A 60 -3.52 16.27 -5.80
N LEU A 61 -2.73 15.22 -5.63
CA LEU A 61 -1.37 15.14 -6.13
C LEU A 61 -1.27 14.60 -7.56
N ASN A 62 -2.37 14.17 -8.17
CA ASN A 62 -2.36 13.42 -9.43
C ASN A 62 -1.38 12.24 -9.38
N ALA A 63 -1.40 11.49 -8.28
CA ALA A 63 -0.44 10.42 -8.04
C ALA A 63 -0.60 9.29 -9.08
N ASP A 64 0.53 8.83 -9.63
CA ASP A 64 0.55 7.73 -10.60
C ASP A 64 0.09 6.40 -10.00
N LEU A 65 0.22 6.23 -8.68
CA LEU A 65 0.01 4.99 -7.96
C LEU A 65 -0.25 5.22 -6.46
N ILE A 66 -1.27 4.57 -5.91
CA ILE A 66 -1.59 4.58 -4.47
C ILE A 66 -1.45 3.18 -3.86
N LEU A 67 -0.89 3.10 -2.65
CA LEU A 67 -0.85 1.88 -1.85
C LEU A 67 -2.08 1.78 -0.93
N ILE A 68 -2.91 0.76 -1.13
CA ILE A 68 -4.09 0.49 -0.30
C ILE A 68 -4.19 -1.00 0.06
N ASP A 69 -4.36 -1.27 1.35
CA ASP A 69 -4.44 -2.63 1.88
C ASP A 69 -5.88 -3.13 2.06
N GLU A 70 -6.84 -2.23 2.30
CA GLU A 70 -8.25 -2.57 2.53
C GLU A 70 -9.05 -2.67 1.22
N SER A 71 -9.93 -3.67 1.10
CA SER A 71 -10.60 -4.00 -0.16
C SER A 71 -11.59 -2.93 -0.61
N ILE A 72 -12.42 -2.40 0.29
CA ILE A 72 -13.39 -1.34 -0.03
C ILE A 72 -12.66 -0.08 -0.51
N ALA A 73 -11.61 0.34 0.19
CA ALA A 73 -10.79 1.48 -0.20
C ALA A 73 -10.12 1.28 -1.57
N ARG A 74 -9.69 0.05 -1.90
CA ARG A 74 -9.13 -0.25 -3.23
C ARG A 74 -10.15 -0.03 -4.33
N ASP A 75 -11.39 -0.45 -4.12
CA ASP A 75 -12.43 -0.35 -5.14
C ASP A 75 -12.88 1.09 -5.34
N ILE A 76 -13.02 1.86 -4.26
CA ILE A 76 -13.27 3.31 -4.33
C ILE A 76 -12.13 4.03 -5.05
N ALA A 77 -10.87 3.75 -4.72
CA ALA A 77 -9.72 4.39 -5.37
C ALA A 77 -9.68 4.10 -6.88
N LYS A 78 -9.94 2.86 -7.29
CA LYS A 78 -10.03 2.50 -8.72
C LYS A 78 -11.19 3.20 -9.41
N PHE A 79 -12.35 3.29 -8.75
CA PHE A 79 -13.52 4.00 -9.28
C PHE A 79 -13.21 5.48 -9.52
N GLN A 80 -12.38 6.08 -8.66
CA GLN A 80 -11.86 7.45 -8.81
C GLN A 80 -10.72 7.56 -9.85
N GLY A 81 -10.41 6.51 -10.61
CA GLY A 81 -9.39 6.51 -11.66
C GLY A 81 -7.95 6.33 -11.18
N LEU A 82 -7.72 6.09 -9.89
CA LEU A 82 -6.37 5.85 -9.37
C LEU A 82 -5.89 4.44 -9.71
N LYS A 83 -4.60 4.32 -10.05
CA LYS A 83 -3.93 3.01 -10.09
C LYS A 83 -3.60 2.59 -8.66
N VAL A 84 -3.94 1.36 -8.32
CA VAL A 84 -3.80 0.85 -6.95
C VAL A 84 -2.81 -0.31 -6.90
N ILE A 85 -1.90 -0.26 -5.94
CA ILE A 85 -1.01 -1.37 -5.58
C ILE A 85 -1.28 -1.81 -4.14
N GLY A 86 -1.07 -3.09 -3.86
CA GLY A 86 -1.08 -3.65 -2.51
C GLY A 86 0.29 -4.25 -2.17
N THR A 87 0.47 -4.72 -0.92
CA THR A 87 1.73 -5.29 -0.43
C THR A 87 2.31 -6.36 -1.35
N VAL A 88 1.48 -7.30 -1.83
CA VAL A 88 1.94 -8.37 -2.75
C VAL A 88 2.45 -7.79 -4.08
N GLY A 89 1.83 -6.73 -4.59
CA GLY A 89 2.30 -6.06 -5.82
C GLY A 89 3.66 -5.40 -5.62
N ILE A 90 3.90 -4.79 -4.46
CA ILE A 90 5.21 -4.23 -4.10
C ILE A 90 6.28 -5.32 -4.04
N LEU A 91 5.96 -6.48 -3.45
CA LEU A 91 6.89 -7.61 -3.41
C LEU A 91 7.20 -8.15 -4.80
N ALA A 92 6.20 -8.22 -5.69
CA ALA A 92 6.41 -8.63 -7.07
C ALA A 92 7.34 -7.67 -7.82
N ASP A 93 7.10 -6.36 -7.69
CA ASP A 93 7.95 -5.32 -8.29
C ASP A 93 9.39 -5.38 -7.74
N ALA A 94 9.56 -5.62 -6.43
CA ALA A 94 10.86 -5.84 -5.82
C ALA A 94 11.59 -7.07 -6.37
N TYR A 95 10.85 -8.16 -6.67
CA TYR A 95 11.40 -9.36 -7.28
C TYR A 95 11.88 -9.10 -8.72
N GLU A 96 11.06 -8.43 -9.53
CA GLU A 96 11.41 -8.07 -10.90
C GLU A 96 12.68 -7.20 -10.92
N LYS A 97 12.76 -6.22 -10.01
CA LYS A 97 13.93 -5.34 -9.84
C LYS A 97 15.17 -6.03 -9.23
N GLY A 98 15.06 -7.29 -8.80
CA GLY A 98 16.18 -8.03 -8.21
C GLY A 98 16.53 -7.65 -6.77
N VAL A 99 15.64 -6.93 -6.08
CA VAL A 99 15.77 -6.63 -4.64
C VAL A 99 15.52 -7.89 -3.81
N ILE A 100 14.60 -8.75 -4.25
CA ILE A 100 14.38 -10.07 -3.68
C ILE A 100 14.58 -11.15 -4.75
N ASN A 101 15.15 -12.28 -4.35
CA ASN A 101 15.51 -13.36 -5.28
C ASN A 101 14.49 -14.51 -5.33
N ASP A 102 13.61 -14.60 -4.33
CA ASP A 102 12.61 -15.68 -4.24
C ASP A 102 11.29 -15.13 -3.71
N LEU A 103 10.43 -14.69 -4.65
CA LEU A 103 9.12 -14.14 -4.31
C LEU A 103 8.22 -15.19 -3.64
N LYS A 104 8.28 -16.45 -4.09
CA LYS A 104 7.42 -17.53 -3.58
C LYS A 104 7.70 -17.77 -2.09
N LYS A 105 8.98 -17.90 -1.72
CA LYS A 105 9.39 -18.06 -0.33
C LYS A 105 8.94 -16.90 0.54
N VAL A 106 9.11 -15.65 0.08
CA VAL A 106 8.66 -14.47 0.84
C VAL A 106 7.14 -14.49 1.07
N LEU A 107 6.35 -14.83 0.05
CA LEU A 107 4.89 -14.93 0.20
C LEU A 107 4.47 -16.06 1.16
N ASP A 108 5.13 -17.21 1.08
CA ASP A 108 4.87 -18.33 1.99
C ASP A 108 5.25 -17.98 3.43
N ASP A 109 6.37 -17.27 3.64
CA ASP A 109 6.81 -16.79 4.96
C ASP A 109 5.79 -15.83 5.59
N LEU A 110 5.26 -14.88 4.81
CA LEU A 110 4.23 -13.95 5.27
C LEU A 110 2.95 -14.68 5.67
N ARG A 111 2.51 -15.66 4.87
CA ARG A 111 1.33 -16.47 5.18
C ARG A 111 1.52 -17.30 6.44
N ARG A 112 2.72 -17.87 6.66
CA ARG A 112 3.05 -18.59 7.92
C ARG A 112 3.01 -17.65 9.14
N LYS A 113 3.39 -16.38 8.95
CA LYS A 113 3.29 -15.33 9.98
C LYS A 113 1.89 -14.73 10.13
N LYS A 114 0.84 -15.43 9.64
CA LYS A 114 -0.58 -15.02 9.73
C LYS A 114 -0.93 -13.72 8.98
N VAL A 115 -0.12 -13.30 8.01
CA VAL A 115 -0.52 -12.24 7.09
C VAL A 115 -1.56 -12.80 6.13
N TRP A 116 -2.73 -12.14 6.04
CA TRP A 116 -3.80 -12.60 5.18
C TRP A 116 -3.48 -12.28 3.72
N ILE A 117 -3.20 -13.32 2.94
CA ILE A 117 -2.99 -13.23 1.49
C ILE A 117 -3.78 -14.36 0.85
N SER A 118 -4.75 -14.01 0.00
CA SER A 118 -5.56 -15.01 -0.68
C SER A 118 -4.72 -15.82 -1.67
N LYS A 119 -5.00 -17.12 -1.79
CA LYS A 119 -4.34 -18.00 -2.78
C LYS A 119 -4.47 -17.45 -4.20
N LYS A 120 -5.62 -16.85 -4.53
CA LYS A 120 -5.88 -16.24 -5.85
C LYS A 120 -4.89 -15.11 -6.14
N VAL A 121 -4.60 -14.25 -5.16
CA VAL A 121 -3.64 -13.15 -5.32
C VAL A 121 -2.22 -13.68 -5.46
N CYS A 122 -1.79 -14.65 -4.63
CA CYS A 122 -0.49 -15.29 -4.79
C CYS A 122 -0.32 -15.92 -6.19
N ASN A 123 -1.29 -16.73 -6.61
CA ASN A 123 -1.23 -17.43 -7.89
C ASN A 123 -1.16 -16.45 -9.06
N ARG A 124 -1.98 -15.39 -9.05
CA ARG A 124 -1.99 -14.38 -10.10
C ARG A 124 -0.63 -13.69 -10.25
N VAL A 125 0.03 -13.42 -9.13
CA VAL A 125 1.35 -12.76 -9.15
C VAL A 125 2.43 -13.73 -9.59
N LEU A 126 2.44 -14.94 -9.05
CA LEU A 126 3.42 -15.97 -9.42
C LEU A 126 3.30 -16.43 -10.89
N SER A 127 2.10 -16.43 -11.46
CA SER A 127 1.91 -16.75 -12.89
C SER A 127 2.30 -15.60 -13.82
N GLY A 128 2.34 -14.37 -13.32
CA GLY A 128 2.61 -13.17 -14.11
C GLY A 128 4.08 -12.78 -14.20
N ILE A 129 4.92 -13.31 -13.29
CA ILE A 129 6.36 -13.05 -13.29
C ILE A 129 7.08 -13.96 -14.29
N LYS A 130 8.10 -13.43 -14.95
CA LYS A 130 9.04 -14.23 -15.75
C LYS A 130 10.05 -14.86 -14.80
N GLU A 131 10.20 -16.19 -14.83
CA GLU A 131 11.27 -16.86 -14.09
C GLU A 131 12.63 -16.36 -14.61
N LYS A 132 13.55 -16.07 -13.69
CA LYS A 132 14.92 -15.62 -13.97
C LYS A 132 15.85 -16.79 -14.22
#